data_AF-A0A2V6FHE2-F1
#
_entry.id   AF-A0A2V6FHE2-F1
#
_cell.length_a   1.000
_cell.length_b   1.000
_cell.length_c   1.000
_cell.angle_alpha   90.00
_cell.angle_beta   90.00
_cell.angle_gamma   90.00
#
_symmetry.space_group_name_H-M   'P 1'
#
loop_
_entity.id
_entity.type
_entity.pdbx_description
1 polymer ?
#
loop_
_entity_poly.entity_id
_entity_poly.type
_entity_poly.pdbx_seq_one_letter_code
_entity_poly.pdbx_strand_id
1 'polypeptide(L)' 'EATAVAPISNAFGKFTLSRPSDGWATGKYRVEFYVDDELTDTVDLTITPSEPRSRSPQDF' A
#
# COMPACT_ATOMS: atom_id res chain seq x y z
N GLU A 1 -4.63 -12.82 -13.31
CA GLU A 1 -5.95 -12.71 -12.69
C GLU A 1 -5.97 -13.56 -11.42
N ALA A 2 -6.57 -13.07 -10.33
CA ALA A 2 -6.75 -13.83 -9.09
C ALA A 2 -8.25 -13.94 -8.82
N THR A 3 -8.75 -15.15 -8.60
CA THR A 3 -10.18 -15.42 -8.39
C THR A 3 -10.37 -16.02 -7.00
N ALA A 4 -11.36 -15.56 -6.26
CA ALA A 4 -11.74 -16.10 -4.95
C ALA A 4 -13.26 -16.16 -4.82
N VAL A 5 -13.77 -17.20 -4.14
CA VAL A 5 -15.19 -17.34 -3.79
C VAL A 5 -15.35 -16.95 -2.32
N ALA A 6 -16.22 -15.98 -2.04
CA ALA A 6 -16.53 -15.59 -0.67
C ALA A 6 -17.27 -16.75 0.04
N PRO A 7 -16.72 -17.35 1.10
CA PRO A 7 -17.32 -18.53 1.72
C PRO A 7 -18.54 -18.21 2.59
N ILE A 8 -18.69 -16.94 3.02
CA ILE A 8 -19.74 -16.44 3.92
C ILE A 8 -20.08 -14.98 3.59
N SER A 9 -21.27 -14.52 3.98
CA SER A 9 -21.81 -13.19 3.63
C SER A 9 -21.05 -12.00 4.25
N ASN A 10 -20.23 -12.22 5.27
CA ASN A 10 -19.40 -11.19 5.92
C ASN A 10 -17.90 -11.37 5.65
N ALA A 11 -17.54 -12.08 4.57
CA ALA A 11 -16.14 -12.23 4.19
C ALA A 11 -15.51 -10.88 3.86
N PHE A 12 -14.23 -10.71 4.22
CA PHE A 12 -13.44 -9.54 3.86
C PHE A 12 -12.11 -9.97 3.23
N GLY A 13 -11.57 -9.12 2.37
CA GLY A 13 -10.27 -9.30 1.73
C GLY A 13 -9.24 -8.30 2.23
N LYS A 14 -7.96 -8.64 2.12
CA LYS A 14 -6.85 -7.71 2.34
C LYS A 14 -6.04 -7.62 1.06
N PHE A 15 -5.87 -6.41 0.55
CA PHE A 15 -4.93 -6.13 -0.52
C PHE A 15 -3.58 -5.75 0.06
N THR A 16 -2.51 -6.33 -0.47
CA THR A 16 -1.13 -6.00 -0.11
C THR A 16 -0.36 -5.58 -1.34
N LEU A 17 0.20 -4.39 -1.31
CA LEU A 17 1.09 -3.87 -2.34
C LEU A 17 2.54 -4.13 -1.91
N SER A 18 3.20 -5.03 -2.62
CA SER A 18 4.61 -5.34 -2.38
C SER A 18 5.49 -4.13 -2.67
N ARG A 19 6.57 -3.98 -1.89
CA ARG A 19 7.60 -2.97 -2.17
C ARG A 19 8.25 -3.26 -3.54
N PRO A 20 8.30 -2.29 -4.47
CA PRO A 20 9.06 -2.40 -5.72
C PRO A 20 10.56 -2.61 -5.46
N SER A 21 11.33 -3.04 -6.46
CA SER A 21 12.77 -3.35 -6.32
C SER A 21 13.61 -2.15 -5.84
N ASP A 22 13.28 -0.96 -6.33
CA ASP A 22 13.84 0.33 -5.95
C ASP A 22 13.15 0.95 -4.73
N GLY A 23 12.09 0.32 -4.24
CA GLY A 23 11.23 0.83 -3.19
C GLY A 23 10.11 1.73 -3.71
N TRP A 24 9.38 2.30 -2.78
CA TRP A 24 8.37 3.28 -3.11
C TRP A 24 9.01 4.66 -3.17
N ALA A 25 8.67 5.43 -4.21
CA ALA A 25 9.03 6.84 -4.23
C ALA A 25 8.33 7.59 -3.08
N THR A 26 8.95 8.66 -2.60
CA THR A 26 8.28 9.59 -1.70
C THR A 26 7.20 10.33 -2.47
N GLY A 27 6.02 10.49 -1.87
CA GLY A 27 4.94 11.22 -2.50
C GLY A 27 3.57 10.88 -1.96
N LYS A 28 2.56 11.48 -2.62
CA LYS A 28 1.15 11.17 -2.41
C LYS A 28 0.70 10.15 -3.43
N TYR A 29 -0.06 9.18 -2.94
CA TYR A 29 -0.61 8.07 -3.68
C TYR A 29 -2.11 8.02 -3.40
N ARG A 30 -2.88 7.56 -4.38
CA ARG A 30 -4.31 7.31 -4.25
C ARG A 30 -4.57 5.86 -4.60
N VAL A 31 -5.26 5.14 -3.72
CA VAL A 31 -5.73 3.78 -3.97
C VAL A 31 -7.24 3.85 -4.17
N GLU A 32 -7.71 3.38 -5.30
CA GLU A 32 -9.13 3.35 -5.67
C GLU A 32 -9.58 1.89 -5.72
N PHE A 33 -10.68 1.59 -5.03
CA PHE A 33 -11.29 0.27 -5.02
C PHE A 33 -12.53 0.30 -5.91
N TYR A 34 -12.54 -0.57 -6.92
CA TYR A 34 -13.66 -0.73 -7.83
C TYR A 34 -14.34 -2.09 -7.63
N VAL A 35 -15.67 -2.11 -7.62
CA VAL A 35 -16.51 -3.32 -7.61
C VAL A 35 -17.51 -3.17 -8.74
N ASP A 36 -17.59 -4.15 -9.64
CA ASP A 36 -18.45 -4.11 -10.83
C ASP A 36 -18.28 -2.82 -11.66
N ASP A 37 -17.01 -2.42 -11.85
CA ASP A 37 -16.61 -1.18 -12.54
C ASP A 37 -17.05 0.13 -11.86
N GLU A 38 -17.60 0.08 -10.64
CA GLU A 38 -18.00 1.25 -9.84
C GLU A 38 -16.98 1.53 -8.73
N LEU A 39 -16.59 2.80 -8.56
CA LEU A 39 -15.68 3.24 -7.49
C LEU A 39 -16.41 3.15 -6.13
N THR A 40 -16.03 2.18 -5.29
CA THR A 40 -16.66 1.99 -3.97
C THR A 40 -15.91 2.70 -2.84
N ASP A 41 -14.60 2.90 -2.95
CA ASP A 41 -13.79 3.53 -1.90
C ASP A 41 -12.50 4.13 -2.45
N THR A 42 -11.96 5.13 -1.73
CA THR A 42 -10.71 5.82 -2.06
C THR A 42 -9.89 6.04 -0.79
N VAL A 43 -8.64 5.58 -0.83
CA VAL A 43 -7.69 5.73 0.28
C VAL A 43 -6.52 6.60 -0.16
N ASP A 44 -6.28 7.68 0.58
CA ASP A 44 -5.08 8.52 0.43
C ASP A 44 -3.90 7.91 1.21
N LEU A 45 -2.80 7.67 0.51
CA LEU A 45 -1.55 7.18 1.08
C LEU A 45 -0.44 8.21 0.87
N THR A 46 0.29 8.55 1.92
CA THR A 46 1.51 9.37 1.80
C THR A 46 2.72 8.55 2.20
N ILE A 47 3.69 8.44 1.31
CA ILE A 47 4.98 7.80 1.56
C ILE A 47 5.99 8.90 1.83
N THR A 48 6.52 8.93 3.04
CA THR A 48 7.55 9.87 3.48
C THR A 48 8.94 9.26 3.31
N PRO A 49 9.98 10.09 3.11
CA PRO A 49 11.34 9.57 3.10
C PRO A 49 11.65 9.00 4.48
N SER A 50 12.40 7.89 4.53
CA SER A 50 12.96 7.43 5.80
C SER A 50 13.79 8.55 6.40
N GLU A 51 13.68 8.78 7.71
CA GLU A 51 14.59 9.71 8.39
C GLU A 51 16.04 9.36 8.00
N PRO A 52 16.88 10.34 7.64
CA PRO A 52 18.28 10.07 7.46
C PRO A 52 18.76 9.45 8.76
N ARG A 53 19.25 8.21 8.71
CA ARG A 53 19.88 7.58 9.87
C ARG A 53 20.91 8.59 10.36
N SER A 54 20.69 9.17 11.55
CA SER A 54 21.72 9.93 12.23
C SER A 54 22.93 9.00 12.27
N ARG A 55 23.96 9.31 11.46
CA ARG A 55 25.22 8.59 11.51
C ARG A 55 25.71 8.80 12.93
N SER A 56 25.58 7.77 13.77
CA SER A 56 26.06 7.84 15.14
C SER A 56 27.54 8.24 15.08
N PRO A 57 28.01 9.20 15.89
CA PRO A 57 29.43 9.59 15.92
C PRO A 57 30.41 8.49 16.33
N GLN A 58 29.95 7.24 16.44
CA GLN A 58 30.72 6.05 16.84
C GLN A 58 31.27 5.24 15.65
N ASP A 59 31.01 5.69 14.40
CA ASP A 59 31.55 5.09 13.18
C ASP A 59 32.95 5.66 12.79
N PHE A 60 33.70 6.24 13.73
CA PHE A 60 35.08 6.74 13.53
C PHE A 60 36.08 6.02 14.43
#